data_AF-A0A815TTS6-F1
#
_entry.id   AF-A0A815TTS6-F1
#
_cell.length_a   1.000
_cell.length_b   1.000
_cell.length_c   1.000
_cell.angle_alpha   90.00
_cell.angle_beta   90.00
_cell.angle_gamma   90.00
#
_symmetry.space_group_name_H-M   'P 1'
#
loop_
_entity.id
_entity.type
_entity.pdbx_description
1 polymer ?
#
loop_
_entity_poly.entity_id
_entity_poly.type
_entity_poly.pdbx_seq_one_letter_code
_entity_poly.pdbx_strand_id
1 'polypeptide(L)'
;MTSHLNTISFLVSQKGKPRSINLCRTRPFSHNLRPFAGSLNKSRRLQTPVIPDSQTFDIPEVYSKTLKNEPFLCIDKFIRRKTRVLVFASREQLTLLFESSIIFMDGTFSASPSIFDQVYSLHGIKYQQCFACAFGLLPDRKKPTYKFLFQELKNLAAEMNLCFNPITIMSDFETGLAEAIHSEFPNCNHVGCFFHFTQAVYRHIQTLGLSQEYNNNEEVRLICRKLMALSLLPLHLVIQSFDDLFELILQAPSNKFDLLKPLFNYFDNYWIKQVDLKKVECFRIRNTN
;
A
#
# COMPACT_ATOMS: atom_id res chain seq x y z
N MET A 1 -18.08 8.74 7.93
CA MET A 1 -16.86 7.96 7.58
C MET A 1 -16.99 6.47 7.88
N THR A 2 -17.70 6.04 8.93
CA THR A 2 -18.01 4.62 9.21
C THR A 2 -19.02 3.98 8.24
N SER A 3 -19.70 4.77 7.41
CA SER A 3 -20.80 4.38 6.51
C SER A 3 -20.39 3.95 5.09
N HIS A 4 -19.18 4.31 4.63
CA HIS A 4 -18.73 4.05 3.25
C HIS A 4 -17.96 2.73 3.09
N LEU A 5 -17.68 2.06 4.21
CA LEU A 5 -16.98 0.78 4.23
C LEU A 5 -17.85 -0.40 3.78
N ASN A 6 -19.19 -0.25 3.73
CA ASN A 6 -20.10 -1.37 3.42
C ASN A 6 -20.01 -1.83 1.95
N THR A 7 -19.82 -0.92 0.99
CA THR A 7 -19.71 -1.24 -0.44
C THR A 7 -18.35 -1.85 -0.80
N ILE A 8 -17.27 -1.48 -0.13
CA ILE A 8 -15.96 -2.15 -0.29
C ILE A 8 -15.95 -3.45 0.50
N SER A 9 -16.58 -3.49 1.67
CA SER A 9 -16.77 -4.73 2.45
C SER A 9 -17.55 -5.79 1.65
N PHE A 10 -18.39 -5.42 0.69
CA PHE A 10 -19.13 -6.35 -0.18
C PHE A 10 -18.20 -7.27 -1.00
N LEU A 11 -17.14 -6.73 -1.59
CA LEU A 11 -16.17 -7.51 -2.39
C LEU A 11 -15.10 -8.18 -1.52
N VAL A 12 -14.84 -7.60 -0.34
CA VAL A 12 -13.77 -7.98 0.60
C VAL A 12 -14.19 -9.04 1.63
N SER A 13 -15.48 -9.11 2.01
CA SER A 13 -15.96 -9.90 3.17
C SER A 13 -16.12 -11.41 2.92
N GLN A 14 -15.84 -11.90 1.72
CA GLN A 14 -16.15 -13.29 1.36
C GLN A 14 -15.03 -14.29 1.71
N LYS A 15 -13.78 -13.84 1.92
CA LYS A 15 -12.71 -14.71 2.43
C LYS A 15 -12.64 -14.64 3.96
N GLY A 16 -12.83 -15.79 4.61
CA GLY A 16 -12.94 -15.91 6.05
C GLY A 16 -11.72 -15.39 6.84
N LYS A 17 -12.02 -14.94 8.07
CA LYS A 17 -11.19 -14.30 9.11
C LYS A 17 -10.81 -12.83 8.86
N PRO A 18 -11.28 -11.89 9.71
CA PRO A 18 -10.79 -10.52 9.69
C PRO A 18 -9.34 -10.53 10.21
N ARG A 19 -8.38 -10.27 9.33
CA ARG A 19 -7.06 -9.78 9.73
C ARG A 19 -7.03 -8.29 9.43
N SER A 20 -6.60 -7.53 10.43
CA SER A 20 -6.73 -6.07 10.50
C SER A 20 -6.15 -5.37 9.28
N ILE A 21 -6.93 -4.43 8.74
CA ILE A 21 -6.41 -3.28 8.01
C ILE A 21 -5.51 -2.55 9.02
N ASN A 22 -4.19 -2.64 8.87
CA ASN A 22 -3.25 -1.96 9.75
C ASN A 22 -3.09 -0.50 9.30
N LEU A 23 -4.17 0.27 9.46
CA LEU A 23 -4.08 1.72 9.56
C LEU A 23 -3.78 2.07 11.02
N CYS A 24 -2.81 2.97 11.21
CA CYS A 24 -2.28 3.48 12.47
C CYS A 24 -3.27 3.39 13.66
N ARG A 25 -3.04 2.45 14.60
CA ARG A 25 -3.85 2.34 15.82
C ARG A 25 -3.44 3.41 16.81
N THR A 26 -4.28 4.42 16.99
CA THR A 26 -4.29 5.23 18.21
C THR A 26 -5.48 4.84 19.08
N ARG A 27 -5.12 4.35 20.28
CA ARG A 27 -5.88 4.09 21.52
C ARG A 27 -6.82 2.86 21.60
N PRO A 28 -6.82 2.18 22.78
CA PRO A 28 -7.59 0.97 23.00
C PRO A 28 -8.99 1.31 23.53
N PHE A 29 -10.03 0.89 22.82
CA PHE A 29 -11.32 0.64 23.46
C PHE A 29 -11.56 -0.88 23.46
N SER A 30 -11.52 -1.42 24.67
CA SER A 30 -11.69 -2.83 25.00
C SER A 30 -13.17 -3.20 25.05
N HIS A 31 -13.71 -3.78 23.98
CA HIS A 31 -14.75 -4.81 24.09
C HIS A 31 -14.54 -5.84 22.97
N ASN A 32 -14.52 -7.11 23.34
CA ASN A 32 -14.22 -8.24 22.47
C ASN A 32 -15.39 -8.49 21.50
N LEU A 33 -15.50 -7.67 20.45
CA LEU A 33 -16.55 -7.74 19.40
C LEU A 33 -16.37 -8.91 18.41
N ARG A 34 -15.38 -9.78 18.61
CA ARG A 34 -15.08 -10.89 17.68
C ARG A 34 -16.28 -11.84 17.43
N PRO A 35 -17.10 -12.21 18.43
CA PRO A 35 -18.28 -13.07 18.21
C PRO A 35 -19.35 -12.38 17.34
N PHE A 36 -19.54 -11.07 17.54
CA PHE A 36 -20.49 -10.26 16.77
C PHE A 36 -20.05 -10.07 15.32
N ALA A 37 -18.76 -9.88 15.07
CA ALA A 37 -18.22 -9.74 13.71
C ALA A 37 -18.50 -10.99 12.85
N GLY A 38 -18.42 -12.19 13.44
CA GLY A 38 -18.73 -13.45 12.75
C GLY A 38 -20.22 -13.59 12.40
N SER A 39 -21.10 -13.24 13.33
CA SER A 39 -22.56 -13.26 13.11
C SER A 39 -23.01 -12.21 12.09
N LEU A 40 -22.49 -10.98 12.19
CA LEU A 40 -22.78 -9.90 11.23
C LEU A 40 -22.29 -10.24 9.82
N ASN A 41 -21.12 -10.84 9.67
CA ASN A 41 -20.64 -11.28 8.36
C ASN A 41 -21.47 -12.43 7.77
N LYS A 42 -21.95 -13.37 8.60
CA LYS A 42 -22.88 -14.42 8.16
C LYS A 42 -24.22 -13.84 7.72
N SER A 43 -24.79 -12.92 8.50
CA SER A 43 -26.05 -12.25 8.18
C SER A 43 -25.93 -11.41 6.89
N ARG A 44 -24.82 -10.68 6.71
CA ARG A 44 -24.53 -9.96 5.46
C ARG A 44 -24.43 -10.91 4.27
N ARG A 45 -23.73 -12.05 4.40
CA ARG A 45 -23.58 -13.05 3.32
C ARG A 45 -24.92 -13.57 2.79
N LEU A 46 -25.95 -13.67 3.64
CA LEU A 46 -27.29 -14.09 3.20
C LEU A 46 -27.97 -13.07 2.27
N GLN A 47 -27.54 -11.80 2.33
CA GLN A 47 -28.03 -10.70 1.49
C GLN A 47 -27.05 -10.30 0.39
N THR A 48 -25.89 -10.97 0.32
CA THR A 48 -24.81 -10.65 -0.61
C THR A 48 -24.96 -11.52 -1.87
N PRO A 49 -25.08 -10.94 -3.08
CA PRO A 49 -25.06 -11.71 -4.32
C PRO A 49 -23.79 -12.55 -4.47
N VAL A 50 -23.88 -13.60 -5.28
CA VAL A 50 -22.77 -14.50 -5.60
C VAL A 50 -21.64 -13.72 -6.27
N ILE A 51 -20.39 -14.05 -5.93
CA ILE A 51 -19.22 -13.43 -6.57
C ILE A 51 -19.25 -13.82 -8.06
N PRO A 52 -19.19 -12.85 -8.99
CA PRO A 52 -19.16 -13.14 -10.41
C PRO A 52 -17.91 -13.93 -10.82
N ASP A 53 -18.06 -14.80 -11.82
CA ASP A 53 -16.96 -15.60 -12.39
C ASP A 53 -16.12 -14.84 -13.43
N SER A 54 -16.60 -13.69 -13.91
CA SER A 54 -15.92 -12.85 -14.88
C SER A 54 -16.02 -11.37 -14.48
N GLN A 55 -15.20 -10.51 -15.10
CA GLN A 55 -15.25 -9.06 -14.90
C GLN A 55 -16.40 -8.37 -15.68
N THR A 56 -17.15 -9.09 -16.52
CA THR A 56 -18.20 -8.53 -17.40
C THR A 56 -19.59 -8.49 -16.75
N PHE A 57 -19.66 -8.55 -15.42
CA PHE A 57 -20.91 -8.54 -14.66
C PHE A 57 -21.49 -7.12 -14.53
N ASP A 58 -22.80 -6.98 -14.42
CA ASP A 58 -23.40 -5.68 -14.13
C ASP A 58 -23.30 -5.36 -12.64
N ILE A 59 -23.01 -4.10 -12.31
CA ILE A 59 -22.98 -3.64 -10.91
C ILE A 59 -24.40 -3.23 -10.53
N PRO A 60 -25.03 -3.89 -9.54
CA PRO A 60 -26.36 -3.47 -9.07
C PRO A 60 -26.34 -2.01 -8.58
N GLU A 61 -27.41 -1.27 -8.88
CA GLU A 61 -27.52 0.16 -8.57
C GLU A 61 -27.29 0.50 -7.09
N VAL A 62 -27.69 -0.40 -6.19
CA VAL A 62 -27.47 -0.25 -4.75
C VAL A 62 -25.97 -0.15 -4.37
N TYR A 63 -25.07 -0.68 -5.20
CA TYR A 63 -23.63 -0.61 -4.99
C TYR A 63 -22.95 0.50 -5.77
N SER A 64 -23.63 1.13 -6.73
CA SER A 64 -23.11 2.29 -7.46
C SER A 64 -23.36 3.61 -6.75
N LYS A 65 -24.14 3.61 -5.66
CA LYS A 65 -24.55 4.80 -4.91
C LYS A 65 -24.19 4.76 -3.43
N THR A 66 -24.14 5.93 -2.80
CA THR A 66 -24.02 6.09 -1.35
C THR A 66 -25.35 5.80 -0.65
N LEU A 67 -25.34 5.71 0.69
CA LEU A 67 -26.57 5.62 1.50
C LEU A 67 -27.50 6.84 1.34
N LYS A 68 -26.97 7.96 0.85
CA LYS A 68 -27.74 9.17 0.50
C LYS A 68 -28.18 9.19 -0.96
N ASN A 69 -28.02 8.07 -1.68
CA ASN A 69 -28.35 7.92 -3.09
C ASN A 69 -27.50 8.79 -4.04
N GLU A 70 -26.31 9.22 -3.60
CA GLU A 70 -25.36 9.99 -4.42
C GLU A 70 -24.47 9.03 -5.22
N PRO A 71 -23.94 9.42 -6.40
CA PRO A 71 -22.99 8.60 -7.14
C PRO A 71 -21.77 8.22 -6.31
N PHE A 72 -21.39 6.94 -6.35
CA PHE A 72 -20.22 6.41 -5.64
C PHE A 72 -19.30 5.61 -6.55
N LEU A 73 -19.84 4.88 -7.53
CA LEU A 73 -19.04 4.28 -8.60
C LEU A 73 -18.69 5.37 -9.63
N CYS A 74 -17.47 5.88 -9.59
CA CYS A 74 -17.03 6.99 -10.44
C CYS A 74 -16.27 6.53 -11.69
N ILE A 75 -15.68 5.32 -11.68
CA ILE A 75 -15.06 4.72 -12.85
C ILE A 75 -15.59 3.31 -13.00
N ASP A 76 -16.13 3.02 -14.18
CA ASP A 76 -16.49 1.69 -14.62
C ASP A 76 -16.12 1.54 -16.10
N LYS A 77 -14.88 1.10 -16.36
CA LYS A 77 -14.34 1.09 -17.73
C LYS A 77 -13.51 -0.15 -18.00
N PHE A 78 -13.53 -0.57 -19.26
CA PHE A 78 -12.69 -1.65 -19.77
C PHE A 78 -11.45 -1.08 -20.45
N ILE A 79 -10.26 -1.41 -19.94
CA ILE A 79 -8.97 -1.12 -20.60
C ILE A 79 -8.89 -1.90 -21.93
N ARG A 80 -9.35 -3.16 -21.91
CA ARG A 80 -9.44 -4.09 -23.05
C ARG A 80 -10.69 -4.97 -22.87
N ARG A 81 -11.08 -5.74 -23.89
CA ARG A 81 -12.33 -6.54 -23.94
C ARG A 81 -12.70 -7.31 -22.66
N LYS A 82 -11.74 -7.72 -21.82
CA LYS A 82 -11.98 -8.47 -20.57
C LYS A 82 -11.24 -7.92 -19.35
N THR A 83 -10.76 -6.68 -19.42
CA THR A 83 -9.91 -6.09 -18.37
C THR A 83 -10.58 -4.81 -17.91
N ARG A 84 -11.33 -4.90 -16.81
CA ARG A 84 -12.16 -3.84 -16.24
C ARG A 84 -11.43 -3.19 -15.08
N VAL A 85 -11.61 -1.89 -14.93
CA VAL A 85 -11.21 -1.11 -13.76
C VAL A 85 -12.47 -0.49 -13.19
N LEU A 86 -12.66 -0.71 -11.89
CA LEU A 86 -13.75 -0.12 -11.12
C LEU A 86 -13.15 0.81 -10.07
N VAL A 87 -13.67 2.02 -9.92
CA VAL A 87 -13.26 2.93 -8.84
C VAL A 87 -14.47 3.50 -8.14
N PHE A 88 -14.41 3.45 -6.82
CA PHE A 88 -15.44 3.91 -5.91
C PHE A 88 -14.93 5.07 -5.07
N ALA A 89 -15.61 6.21 -5.14
CA ALA A 89 -15.35 7.40 -4.35
C ALA A 89 -16.57 8.34 -4.42
N SER A 90 -16.87 9.03 -3.32
CA SER A 90 -17.82 10.16 -3.36
C SER A 90 -17.15 11.42 -3.90
N ARG A 91 -17.95 12.43 -4.29
CA ARG A 91 -17.44 13.72 -4.78
C ARG A 91 -16.54 14.42 -3.75
N GLU A 92 -16.89 14.37 -2.47
CA GLU A 92 -16.10 14.96 -1.38
C GLU A 92 -14.78 14.24 -1.21
N GLN A 93 -14.78 12.91 -1.33
CA GLN A 93 -13.56 12.12 -1.24
C GLN A 93 -12.62 12.39 -2.42
N LEU A 94 -13.15 12.49 -3.65
CA LEU A 94 -12.37 12.87 -4.84
C LEU A 94 -11.81 14.28 -4.72
N THR A 95 -12.61 15.23 -4.21
CA THR A 95 -12.13 16.61 -3.94
C THR A 95 -10.94 16.57 -2.98
N LEU A 96 -11.05 15.83 -1.88
CA LEU A 96 -9.96 15.68 -0.92
C LEU A 96 -8.72 15.04 -1.56
N LEU A 97 -8.90 14.02 -2.40
CA LEU A 97 -7.80 13.37 -3.12
C LEU A 97 -7.07 14.35 -4.04
N PHE A 98 -7.80 15.11 -4.87
CA PHE A 98 -7.22 15.96 -5.89
C PHE A 98 -6.57 17.23 -5.31
N GLU A 99 -7.09 17.74 -4.19
CA GLU A 99 -6.49 18.85 -3.45
C GLU A 99 -5.26 18.44 -2.61
N SER A 100 -5.08 17.14 -2.34
CA SER A 100 -4.01 16.66 -1.47
C SER A 100 -2.65 16.75 -2.17
N SER A 101 -1.71 17.47 -1.55
CA SER A 101 -0.32 17.52 -2.02
C SER A 101 0.43 16.20 -1.83
N ILE A 102 -0.02 15.38 -0.88
CA ILE A 102 0.62 14.11 -0.52
C ILE A 102 -0.41 13.00 -0.60
N ILE A 103 -0.09 11.98 -1.38
CA ILE A 103 -0.96 10.84 -1.63
C ILE A 103 -0.26 9.56 -1.17
N PHE A 104 -0.98 8.72 -0.43
CA PHE A 104 -0.55 7.36 -0.15
C PHE A 104 -1.34 6.39 -1.02
N MET A 105 -0.67 5.37 -1.54
CA MET A 105 -1.31 4.33 -2.31
C MET A 105 -0.92 2.95 -1.77
N ASP A 106 -1.90 2.07 -1.61
CA ASP A 106 -1.67 0.72 -1.08
C ASP A 106 -2.63 -0.31 -1.69
N GLY A 107 -2.07 -1.45 -2.09
CA GLY A 107 -2.78 -2.59 -2.67
C GLY A 107 -3.04 -3.68 -1.64
N THR A 108 -4.29 -4.15 -1.55
CA THR A 108 -4.68 -5.24 -0.65
C THR A 108 -5.20 -6.45 -1.43
N PHE A 109 -4.53 -7.60 -1.23
CA PHE A 109 -4.74 -8.83 -2.02
C PHE A 109 -5.73 -9.81 -1.38
N SER A 110 -5.67 -9.96 -0.05
CA SER A 110 -6.54 -10.89 0.70
C SER A 110 -8.03 -10.53 0.60
N ALA A 111 -8.26 -9.25 0.34
CA ALA A 111 -9.54 -8.60 0.19
C ALA A 111 -10.08 -8.66 -1.25
N SER A 112 -9.26 -8.99 -2.24
CA SER A 112 -9.68 -8.96 -3.65
C SER A 112 -10.55 -10.16 -4.03
N PRO A 113 -11.68 -9.97 -4.73
CA PRO A 113 -12.38 -11.02 -5.44
C PRO A 113 -11.42 -11.74 -6.41
N SER A 114 -11.60 -13.03 -6.66
CA SER A 114 -10.74 -13.80 -7.58
C SER A 114 -10.64 -13.22 -8.99
N ILE A 115 -11.65 -12.46 -9.42
CA ILE A 115 -11.71 -11.80 -10.72
C ILE A 115 -10.87 -10.52 -10.79
N PHE A 116 -10.35 -9.99 -9.69
CA PHE A 116 -9.44 -8.83 -9.64
C PHE A 116 -8.16 -9.21 -8.87
N ASP A 117 -7.00 -8.73 -9.30
CA ASP A 117 -5.74 -9.06 -8.62
C ASP A 117 -5.63 -8.33 -7.26
N GLN A 118 -6.21 -7.13 -7.15
CA GLN A 118 -6.11 -6.31 -5.95
C GLN A 118 -7.27 -5.33 -5.75
N VAL A 119 -7.53 -5.02 -4.48
CA VAL A 119 -8.23 -3.79 -4.07
C VAL A 119 -7.18 -2.73 -3.78
N TYR A 120 -7.17 -1.69 -4.58
CA TYR A 120 -6.20 -0.61 -4.51
C TYR A 120 -6.82 0.61 -3.81
N SER A 121 -6.14 1.18 -2.83
CA SER A 121 -6.65 2.29 -2.04
C SER A 121 -5.77 3.54 -2.22
N LEU A 122 -6.41 4.68 -2.43
CA LEU A 122 -5.76 5.98 -2.52
C LEU A 122 -6.19 6.83 -1.33
N HIS A 123 -5.20 7.42 -0.66
CA HIS A 123 -5.41 8.22 0.53
C HIS A 123 -4.78 9.61 0.38
N GLY A 124 -5.49 10.63 0.81
CA GLY A 124 -5.02 12.02 0.84
C GLY A 124 -4.83 12.51 2.27
N ILE A 125 -3.97 13.51 2.45
CA ILE A 125 -3.81 14.20 3.74
C ILE A 125 -4.60 15.50 3.73
N LYS A 126 -5.45 15.67 4.75
CA LYS A 126 -6.06 16.97 5.09
C LYS A 126 -6.04 17.15 6.60
N TYR A 127 -5.76 18.36 7.09
CA TYR A 127 -5.70 18.66 8.54
C TYR A 127 -4.81 17.68 9.36
N GLN A 128 -3.66 17.29 8.81
CA GLN A 128 -2.74 16.33 9.42
C GLN A 128 -3.32 14.92 9.67
N GLN A 129 -4.45 14.60 9.05
CA GLN A 129 -5.09 13.28 9.08
C GLN A 129 -5.06 12.67 7.69
N CYS A 130 -4.96 11.33 7.65
CA CYS A 130 -4.97 10.55 6.42
C CYS A 130 -6.39 10.01 6.19
N PHE A 131 -6.94 10.27 5.01
CA PHE A 131 -8.30 9.86 4.64
C PHE A 131 -8.28 8.94 3.43
N ALA A 132 -9.00 7.83 3.51
CA ALA A 132 -9.24 6.98 2.35
C ALA A 132 -10.21 7.68 1.39
N CYS A 133 -9.72 8.00 0.20
CA CYS A 133 -10.42 8.84 -0.75
C CYS A 133 -11.02 8.05 -1.90
N ALA A 134 -10.30 7.06 -2.41
CA ALA A 134 -10.78 6.24 -3.51
C ALA A 134 -10.35 4.79 -3.33
N PHE A 135 -11.21 3.89 -3.80
CA PHE A 135 -10.96 2.45 -3.78
C PHE A 135 -11.17 1.90 -5.19
N GLY A 136 -10.10 1.38 -5.77
CA GLY A 136 -10.08 0.74 -7.06
C GLY A 136 -10.10 -0.78 -6.95
N LEU A 137 -10.79 -1.45 -7.87
CA LEU A 137 -10.55 -2.86 -8.17
C LEU A 137 -9.72 -2.90 -9.44
N LEU A 138 -8.48 -3.38 -9.31
CA LEU A 138 -7.56 -3.43 -10.43
C LEU A 138 -7.39 -4.88 -10.92
N PRO A 139 -7.42 -5.10 -12.23
CA PRO A 139 -7.37 -6.43 -12.82
C PRO A 139 -5.97 -7.04 -12.78
N ASP A 140 -4.92 -6.21 -12.72
CA ASP A 140 -3.54 -6.62 -12.58
C ASP A 140 -2.65 -5.51 -11.97
N ARG A 141 -1.38 -5.83 -11.78
CA ARG A 141 -0.31 -4.99 -11.25
C ARG A 141 0.65 -4.48 -12.34
N LYS A 142 0.10 -4.14 -13.50
CA LYS A 142 0.90 -3.72 -14.66
C LYS A 142 0.82 -2.22 -14.88
N LYS A 143 1.93 -1.65 -15.36
CA LYS A 143 2.01 -0.24 -15.74
C LYS A 143 0.82 0.27 -16.58
N PRO A 144 0.34 -0.44 -17.62
CA PRO A 144 -0.79 0.05 -18.42
C PRO A 144 -2.07 0.25 -17.58
N THR A 145 -2.28 -0.60 -16.57
CA THR A 145 -3.45 -0.53 -15.68
C THR A 145 -3.38 0.67 -14.75
N TYR A 146 -2.23 0.91 -14.10
CA TYR A 146 -2.05 2.11 -13.28
C TYR A 146 -2.07 3.39 -14.10
N LYS A 147 -1.45 3.37 -15.28
CA LYS A 147 -1.48 4.51 -16.21
C LYS A 147 -2.93 4.86 -16.56
N PHE A 148 -3.73 3.85 -16.92
CA PHE A 148 -5.15 4.03 -17.19
C PHE A 148 -5.89 4.61 -15.97
N LEU A 149 -5.69 4.04 -14.78
CA LEU A 149 -6.28 4.54 -13.53
C LEU A 149 -5.95 6.04 -13.31
N PHE A 150 -4.69 6.44 -13.45
CA PHE A 150 -4.28 7.82 -13.24
C PHE A 150 -4.85 8.78 -14.28
N GLN A 151 -4.93 8.36 -15.54
CA GLN A 151 -5.56 9.14 -16.60
C GLN A 151 -7.05 9.36 -16.34
N GLU A 152 -7.76 8.32 -15.91
CA GLU A 152 -9.17 8.43 -15.55
C GLU A 152 -9.39 9.33 -14.32
N LEU A 153 -8.53 9.23 -13.30
CA LEU A 153 -8.59 10.14 -12.14
C LEU A 153 -8.31 11.61 -12.53
N LYS A 154 -7.38 11.87 -13.46
CA LYS A 154 -7.14 13.22 -13.98
C LYS A 154 -8.34 13.76 -14.77
N ASN A 155 -8.99 12.91 -15.57
CA ASN A 155 -10.21 13.29 -16.29
C ASN A 155 -11.33 13.67 -15.31
N LEU A 156 -11.55 12.86 -14.27
CA LEU A 156 -12.51 13.18 -13.21
C LEU A 156 -12.16 14.48 -12.48
N ALA A 157 -10.88 14.74 -12.21
CA ALA A 157 -10.46 16.00 -11.62
C ALA A 157 -10.81 17.19 -12.53
N ALA A 158 -10.53 17.08 -13.83
CA ALA A 158 -10.84 18.12 -14.81
C ALA A 158 -12.36 18.38 -14.93
N GLU A 159 -13.19 17.33 -14.95
CA GLU A 159 -14.66 17.44 -14.91
C GLU A 159 -15.16 18.16 -13.65
N MET A 160 -14.42 18.06 -12.55
CA MET A 160 -14.70 18.76 -11.29
C MET A 160 -14.10 20.17 -11.21
N ASN A 161 -13.45 20.66 -12.27
CA ASN A 161 -12.66 21.89 -12.30
C ASN A 161 -11.51 21.91 -11.28
N LEU A 162 -10.92 20.74 -11.02
CA LEU A 162 -9.77 20.53 -10.16
C LEU A 162 -8.57 20.03 -10.99
N CYS A 163 -7.38 20.09 -10.42
CA CYS A 163 -6.17 19.54 -11.02
C CYS A 163 -5.60 18.46 -10.11
N PHE A 164 -5.54 17.21 -10.59
CA PHE A 164 -4.88 16.15 -9.85
C PHE A 164 -3.37 16.17 -10.13
N ASN A 165 -2.62 16.90 -9.30
CA ASN A 165 -1.17 17.07 -9.44
C ASN A 165 -0.48 17.03 -8.06
N PRO A 166 -0.31 15.84 -7.48
CA PRO A 166 0.32 15.70 -6.16
C PRO A 166 1.82 16.05 -6.22
N ILE A 167 2.32 16.61 -5.12
CA ILE A 167 3.75 16.92 -4.94
C ILE A 167 4.51 15.66 -4.57
N THR A 168 3.91 14.78 -3.76
CA THR A 168 4.53 13.54 -3.30
C THR A 168 3.53 12.39 -3.36
N ILE A 169 3.96 11.27 -3.92
CA ILE A 169 3.23 10.01 -3.87
C ILE A 169 4.10 9.00 -3.12
N MET A 170 3.53 8.43 -2.06
CA MET A 170 4.13 7.34 -1.33
C MET A 170 3.41 6.02 -1.62
N SER A 171 4.14 5.00 -2.05
CA SER A 171 3.59 3.68 -2.35
C SER A 171 4.52 2.55 -1.89
N ASP A 172 4.16 1.31 -2.20
CA ASP A 172 5.13 0.22 -2.20
C ASP A 172 6.13 0.32 -3.38
N PHE A 173 7.03 -0.65 -3.48
CA PHE A 173 8.13 -0.68 -4.46
C PHE A 173 7.76 -1.42 -5.75
N GLU A 174 6.47 -1.46 -6.10
CA GLU A 174 6.04 -2.15 -7.30
C GLU A 174 6.49 -1.41 -8.58
N THR A 175 7.25 -2.09 -9.43
CA THR A 175 7.84 -1.50 -10.65
C THR A 175 6.77 -0.96 -11.59
N GLY A 176 5.67 -1.68 -11.81
CA GLY A 176 4.59 -1.27 -12.70
C GLY A 176 3.92 0.04 -12.24
N LEU A 177 3.73 0.19 -10.93
CA LEU A 177 3.20 1.40 -10.31
C LEU A 177 4.20 2.56 -10.41
N ALA A 178 5.46 2.31 -10.02
CA ALA A 178 6.52 3.33 -10.08
C ALA A 178 6.64 3.92 -11.49
N GLU A 179 6.72 3.06 -12.51
CA GLU A 179 6.81 3.51 -13.90
C GLU A 179 5.57 4.28 -14.37
N ALA A 180 4.38 3.93 -13.89
CA ALA A 180 3.16 4.66 -14.21
C ALA A 180 3.15 6.04 -13.53
N ILE A 181 3.59 6.13 -12.28
CA ILE A 181 3.72 7.41 -11.55
C ILE A 181 4.70 8.33 -12.29
N HIS A 182 5.87 7.85 -12.67
CA HIS A 182 6.86 8.67 -13.40
C HIS A 182 6.32 9.14 -14.76
N SER A 183 5.54 8.31 -15.45
CA SER A 183 4.93 8.66 -16.73
C SER A 183 3.80 9.68 -16.60
N GLU A 184 2.99 9.60 -15.54
CA GLU A 184 1.78 10.40 -15.40
C GLU A 184 1.99 11.64 -14.52
N PHE A 185 2.92 11.59 -13.57
CA PHE A 185 3.22 12.69 -12.65
C PHE A 185 4.74 12.96 -12.67
N PRO A 186 5.31 13.47 -13.79
CA PRO A 186 6.76 13.60 -13.96
C PRO A 186 7.42 14.54 -12.95
N ASN A 187 6.65 15.48 -12.38
CA ASN A 187 7.13 16.45 -11.38
C ASN A 187 6.87 15.98 -9.93
N CYS A 188 6.25 14.82 -9.74
CA CYS A 188 5.94 14.30 -8.41
C CYS A 188 7.17 13.59 -7.83
N ASN A 189 7.44 13.83 -6.54
CA ASN A 189 8.40 13.04 -5.78
C ASN A 189 7.76 11.67 -5.45
N HIS A 190 8.19 10.61 -6.14
CA HIS A 190 7.77 9.24 -5.82
C HIS A 190 8.70 8.64 -4.77
N VAL A 191 8.13 8.26 -3.62
CA VAL A 191 8.85 7.68 -2.50
C VAL A 191 8.25 6.34 -2.10
N GLY A 192 9.12 5.40 -1.73
CA GLY A 192 8.74 4.11 -1.18
C GLY A 192 8.46 4.19 0.31
N CYS A 193 7.47 3.44 0.77
CA CYS A 193 7.07 3.41 2.17
C CYS A 193 8.06 2.60 3.03
N PHE A 194 8.55 3.20 4.12
CA PHE A 194 9.43 2.55 5.10
C PHE A 194 8.86 1.23 5.66
N PHE A 195 7.53 1.19 5.90
CA PHE A 195 6.88 -0.04 6.36
C PHE A 195 7.03 -1.18 5.35
N HIS A 196 6.80 -0.91 4.07
CA HIS A 196 6.97 -1.91 3.01
C HIS A 196 8.44 -2.31 2.83
N PHE A 197 9.36 -1.35 2.95
CA PHE A 197 10.81 -1.61 2.91
C PHE A 197 11.24 -2.55 4.03
N THR A 198 10.94 -2.23 5.29
CA THR A 198 11.30 -3.08 6.45
C THR A 198 10.65 -4.45 6.36
N GLN A 199 9.41 -4.53 5.87
CA GLN A 199 8.75 -5.79 5.62
C GLN A 199 9.43 -6.61 4.54
N ALA A 200 9.89 -5.99 3.44
CA ALA A 200 10.61 -6.67 2.37
C ALA A 200 11.98 -7.19 2.83
N VAL A 201 12.73 -6.40 3.62
CA VAL A 201 13.97 -6.86 4.27
C VAL A 201 13.69 -8.06 5.18
N TYR A 202 12.64 -7.99 6.00
CA TYR A 202 12.27 -9.11 6.87
C TYR A 202 11.86 -10.36 6.08
N ARG A 203 11.11 -10.23 4.99
CA ARG A 203 10.80 -11.36 4.10
C ARG A 203 12.07 -11.98 3.54
N HIS A 204 13.06 -11.17 3.17
CA HIS A 204 14.35 -11.70 2.71
C HIS A 204 15.10 -12.46 3.82
N ILE A 205 15.12 -11.94 5.06
CA ILE A 205 15.63 -12.67 6.24
C ILE A 205 14.96 -14.04 6.37
N GLN A 206 13.64 -14.12 6.15
CA GLN A 206 12.92 -15.40 6.17
C GLN A 206 13.37 -16.35 5.07
N THR A 207 13.61 -15.86 3.84
CA THR A 207 14.10 -16.68 2.72
C THR A 207 15.50 -17.24 2.95
N LEU A 208 16.32 -16.55 3.75
CA LEU A 208 17.64 -17.01 4.15
C LEU A 208 17.61 -18.03 5.31
N GLY A 209 16.42 -18.41 5.82
CA GLY A 209 16.28 -19.30 6.97
C GLY A 209 16.59 -18.64 8.32
N LEU A 210 16.84 -17.33 8.35
CA LEU A 210 17.30 -16.59 9.53
C LEU A 210 16.16 -16.19 10.50
N SER A 211 14.95 -16.75 10.33
CA SER A 211 13.79 -16.36 11.13
C SER A 211 13.97 -16.67 12.62
N GLN A 212 14.54 -17.83 12.95
CA GLN A 212 14.77 -18.22 14.35
C GLN A 212 15.87 -17.36 14.97
N GLU A 213 16.99 -17.18 14.28
CA GLU A 213 18.09 -16.31 14.71
C GLU A 213 17.61 -14.87 14.94
N TYR A 214 16.86 -14.29 14.00
CA TYR A 214 16.31 -12.94 14.18
C TYR A 214 15.39 -12.82 15.41
N ASN A 215 14.65 -13.87 15.77
CA ASN A 215 13.73 -13.82 16.90
C ASN A 215 14.43 -14.07 18.25
N ASN A 216 15.40 -14.97 18.28
CA ASN A 216 15.99 -15.51 19.50
C ASN A 216 17.37 -14.94 19.82
N ASN A 217 18.09 -14.41 18.83
CA ASN A 217 19.42 -13.82 18.98
C ASN A 217 19.33 -12.29 18.92
N GLU A 218 19.52 -11.64 20.07
CA GLU A 218 19.38 -10.19 20.20
C GLU A 218 20.37 -9.40 19.33
N GLU A 219 21.60 -9.91 19.20
CA GLU A 219 22.65 -9.26 18.44
C GLU A 219 22.34 -9.30 16.93
N VAL A 220 21.95 -10.47 16.42
CA VAL A 220 21.50 -10.62 15.02
C VAL A 220 20.30 -9.73 14.75
N ARG A 221 19.31 -9.72 15.65
CA ARG A 221 18.13 -8.86 15.55
C ARG A 221 18.50 -7.39 15.50
N LEU A 222 19.45 -6.96 16.33
CA LEU A 222 19.93 -5.59 16.39
C LEU A 222 20.62 -5.19 15.08
N ILE A 223 21.50 -6.03 14.53
CA ILE A 223 22.16 -5.79 13.24
C ILE A 223 21.13 -5.64 12.11
N CYS A 224 20.17 -6.57 12.01
CA CYS A 224 19.09 -6.49 11.03
C CYS A 224 18.26 -5.19 11.18
N ARG A 225 18.00 -4.74 12.42
CA ARG A 225 17.29 -3.49 12.69
C ARG A 225 18.13 -2.25 12.33
N LYS A 226 19.43 -2.26 12.60
CA LYS A 226 20.33 -1.17 12.18
C LYS A 226 20.37 -1.06 10.66
N LEU A 227 20.43 -2.18 9.96
CA LEU A 227 20.36 -2.25 8.50
C LEU A 227 19.05 -1.63 7.96
N MET A 228 17.92 -1.96 8.57
CA MET A 228 16.63 -1.32 8.26
C MET A 228 16.62 0.18 8.60
N ALA A 229 17.24 0.58 9.71
CA ALA A 229 17.27 1.99 10.14
C ALA A 229 18.13 2.89 9.23
N LEU A 230 18.98 2.34 8.37
CA LEU A 230 19.82 3.14 7.44
C LEU A 230 19.00 4.10 6.59
N SER A 231 17.79 3.72 6.17
CA SER A 231 16.88 4.59 5.40
C SER A 231 16.43 5.87 6.14
N LEU A 232 16.56 5.89 7.47
CA LEU A 232 16.19 7.00 8.33
C LEU A 232 17.35 7.98 8.58
N LEU A 233 18.57 7.63 8.18
CA LEU A 233 19.73 8.49 8.34
C LEU A 233 19.72 9.65 7.32
N PRO A 234 20.42 10.76 7.63
CA PRO A 234 20.81 11.74 6.62
C PRO A 234 21.51 11.05 5.44
N LEU A 235 21.16 11.46 4.22
CA LEU A 235 21.57 10.74 3.00
C LEU A 235 23.09 10.58 2.85
N HIS A 236 23.86 11.56 3.33
CA HIS A 236 25.33 11.53 3.27
C HIS A 236 25.96 10.53 4.24
N LEU A 237 25.22 10.05 5.25
CA LEU A 237 25.69 9.07 6.23
C LEU A 237 25.31 7.63 5.89
N VAL A 238 24.39 7.41 4.93
CA VAL A 238 23.84 6.08 4.63
C VAL A 238 24.91 5.09 4.20
N ILE A 239 25.76 5.46 3.24
CA ILE A 239 26.80 4.57 2.70
C ILE A 239 27.87 4.29 3.76
N GLN A 240 28.38 5.33 4.41
CA GLN A 240 29.35 5.17 5.50
C GLN A 240 28.82 4.28 6.63
N SER A 241 27.58 4.50 7.07
CA SER A 241 26.98 3.68 8.13
C SER A 241 26.71 2.24 7.69
N PHE A 242 26.49 1.99 6.40
CA PHE A 242 26.41 0.63 5.87
C PHE A 242 27.78 -0.06 5.91
N ASP A 243 28.83 0.63 5.48
CA ASP A 243 30.20 0.12 5.50
C ASP A 243 30.66 -0.17 6.93
N ASP A 244 30.39 0.73 7.89
CA ASP A 244 30.68 0.54 9.31
C ASP A 244 29.97 -0.70 9.89
N LEU A 245 28.71 -0.95 9.48
CA LEU A 245 27.97 -2.15 9.88
C LEU A 245 28.55 -3.42 9.25
N PHE A 246 29.05 -3.32 8.02
CA PHE A 246 29.68 -4.44 7.33
C PHE A 246 31.03 -4.80 7.98
N GLU A 247 31.83 -3.80 8.34
CA GLU A 247 33.08 -3.99 9.09
C GLU A 247 32.84 -4.64 10.46
N LEU A 248 31.78 -4.26 11.14
CA LEU A 248 31.40 -4.88 12.42
C LEU A 248 31.11 -6.38 12.28
N ILE A 249 30.49 -6.82 11.18
CA ILE A 249 30.25 -8.25 10.96
C ILE A 249 31.49 -8.98 10.42
N LEU A 250 32.40 -8.28 9.73
CA LEU A 250 33.68 -8.84 9.28
C LEU A 250 34.59 -9.20 10.46
N GLN A 251 34.54 -8.40 11.53
CA GLN A 251 35.30 -8.63 12.76
C GLN A 251 34.62 -9.64 13.71
N ALA A 252 33.40 -10.09 13.40
CA ALA A 252 32.69 -11.08 14.20
C ALA A 252 33.25 -12.50 13.97
N PRO A 253 33.00 -13.45 14.89
CA PRO A 253 33.35 -14.85 14.67
C PRO A 253 32.79 -15.38 13.34
N SER A 254 33.54 -16.27 12.67
CA SER A 254 33.28 -16.70 11.28
C SER A 254 31.85 -17.20 11.06
N ASN A 255 31.28 -17.91 12.05
CA ASN A 255 29.90 -18.38 12.02
C ASN A 255 28.87 -17.25 11.87
N LYS A 256 29.10 -16.08 12.46
CA LYS A 256 28.19 -14.92 12.35
C LYS A 256 28.37 -14.18 11.04
N PHE A 257 29.62 -14.04 10.59
CA PHE A 257 29.90 -13.44 9.29
C PHE A 257 29.24 -14.24 8.16
N ASP A 258 29.44 -15.56 8.13
CA ASP A 258 28.85 -16.43 7.11
C ASP A 258 27.31 -16.43 7.15
N LEU A 259 26.74 -16.30 8.36
CA LEU A 259 25.30 -16.20 8.57
C LEU A 259 24.68 -14.93 7.99
N LEU A 260 25.33 -13.77 8.17
CA LEU A 260 24.77 -12.45 7.82
C LEU A 260 25.23 -11.91 6.46
N LYS A 261 26.37 -12.37 5.95
CA LYS A 261 26.91 -11.93 4.64
C LYS A 261 25.88 -11.99 3.51
N PRO A 262 25.04 -13.04 3.36
CA PRO A 262 24.02 -13.07 2.30
C PRO A 262 23.01 -11.93 2.40
N LEU A 263 22.62 -11.54 3.63
CA LEU A 263 21.70 -10.43 3.85
C LEU A 263 22.32 -9.08 3.46
N PHE A 264 23.58 -8.84 3.81
CA PHE A 264 24.30 -7.63 3.43
C PHE A 264 24.50 -7.54 1.92
N ASN A 265 24.84 -8.65 1.26
CA ASN A 265 24.94 -8.71 -0.21
C ASN A 265 23.61 -8.39 -0.89
N TYR A 266 22.49 -8.93 -0.38
CA TYR A 266 21.17 -8.57 -0.88
C TYR A 266 20.88 -7.08 -0.69
N PHE A 267 21.19 -6.56 0.50
CA PHE A 267 20.89 -5.18 0.84
C PHE A 267 21.66 -4.19 -0.03
N ASP A 268 22.96 -4.41 -0.21
CA ASP A 268 23.80 -3.61 -1.10
C ASP A 268 23.31 -3.68 -2.55
N ASN A 269 23.14 -4.89 -3.09
CA ASN A 269 22.77 -5.08 -4.50
C ASN A 269 21.38 -4.57 -4.86
N TYR A 270 20.42 -4.62 -3.93
CA TYR A 270 19.04 -4.23 -4.21
C TYR A 270 18.69 -2.86 -3.63
N TRP A 271 18.82 -2.67 -2.32
CA TRP A 271 18.35 -1.45 -1.65
C TRP A 271 19.27 -0.25 -1.86
N ILE A 272 20.59 -0.46 -1.87
CA ILE A 272 21.54 0.62 -2.13
C ILE A 272 21.68 0.88 -3.63
N LYS A 273 21.98 -0.15 -4.43
CA LYS A 273 22.34 0.02 -5.85
C LYS A 273 21.16 0.16 -6.81
N GLN A 274 20.03 -0.52 -6.57
CA GLN A 274 18.89 -0.52 -7.51
C GLN A 274 17.76 0.42 -7.10
N VAL A 275 17.31 0.34 -5.84
CA VAL A 275 16.17 1.15 -5.36
C VAL A 275 16.60 2.58 -5.00
N ASP A 276 17.82 2.73 -4.47
CA ASP A 276 18.32 3.93 -3.79
C ASP A 276 17.52 4.22 -2.51
N LEU A 277 18.15 3.97 -1.34
CA LEU A 277 17.54 4.22 -0.02
C LEU A 277 17.07 5.67 0.18
N LYS A 278 17.56 6.63 -0.62
CA LYS A 278 17.06 8.01 -0.61
C LYS A 278 15.56 8.08 -0.89
N LYS A 279 15.06 7.16 -1.72
CA LYS A 279 13.65 7.05 -2.10
C LYS A 279 12.81 6.36 -1.02
N VAL A 280 13.40 5.78 0.02
CA VAL A 280 12.65 5.20 1.14
C VAL A 280 12.35 6.29 2.15
N GLU A 281 11.07 6.50 2.43
CA GLU A 281 10.63 7.51 3.38
C GLU A 281 9.70 6.95 4.46
N CYS A 282 9.87 7.49 5.67
CA CYS A 282 8.89 7.41 6.73
C CYS A 282 8.27 8.80 6.89
N PHE A 283 6.99 8.91 6.56
CA PHE A 283 6.28 10.17 6.64
C PHE A 283 6.39 10.76 8.07
N ARG A 284 6.80 12.04 8.18
CA ARG A 284 7.07 12.82 9.41
C ARG A 284 8.43 12.64 10.12
N ILE A 285 9.39 11.89 9.60
CA ILE A 285 10.71 11.77 10.25
C ILE A 285 11.75 12.73 9.67
N ARG A 286 11.62 13.12 8.40
CA ARG A 286 12.45 14.17 7.79
C ARG A 286 11.74 15.52 7.88
N ASN A 287 11.59 16.04 9.09
CA ASN A 287 11.49 17.49 9.24
C ASN A 287 12.87 18.03 8.85
N THR A 288 13.01 18.51 7.63
CA THR A 288 14.14 19.38 7.29
C THR A 288 14.02 20.61 8.18
N ASN A 289 15.04 20.81 9.01
CA ASN A 289 15.25 22.01 9.81
C ASN A 289 15.05 23.29 9.00
#